data_AF-A0A9W6UPA7-F1
#
_entry.id   AF-A0A9W6UPA7-F1
#
_cell.length_a   1.000
_cell.length_b   1.000
_cell.length_c   1.000
_cell.angle_alpha   90.00
_cell.angle_beta   90.00
_cell.angle_gamma   90.00
#
_symmetry.space_group_name_H-M   'P 1'
#
loop_
_entity.id
_entity.type
_entity.pdbx_description
1 polymer ?
#
loop_
_entity_poly.entity_id
_entity_poly.type
_entity_poly.pdbx_seq_one_letter_code
_entity_poly.pdbx_strand_id
1 'polypeptide(L)'
;MSPQQPRLSLDDLVAIDVHTHAEVSEGGQGSLSAELDAAAGAYFHADHRRPTLPEIAAHYRERKMACVVFTVDAEAATGTPAVPNEEVAEAARRNPDVIIPFASIDPHKGRAGARQVRRLVEEHGVRGFKFHPNVQAFFPNDRLAYPLYEAIEEAGAIAVFHTGQTGIGAGAPGGGGIRLKYSDPMLVDDVAADFPGMPIVLAHPSFPWQDEALAVATHKPQVYIDLSGWSPKYFPPQLVKYANSLLQDKVLFGSDYPLISPDRWLADFAQLPIKDEVRPKILKQNAARLLGLDQQQ
;
A
#
# COMPACT_ATOMS: atom_id res chain seq x y z
N MET A 1 -3.08 5.98 36.48
CA MET A 1 -2.17 6.28 35.35
C MET A 1 -2.15 5.03 34.48
N SER A 2 -2.84 5.05 33.33
CA SER A 2 -2.71 3.94 32.37
C SER A 2 -1.23 3.86 31.95
N PRO A 3 -0.61 2.67 31.90
CA PRO A 3 0.73 2.55 31.36
C PRO A 3 0.75 3.19 29.97
N GLN A 4 1.72 4.08 29.71
CA GLN A 4 1.91 4.62 28.37
C GLN A 4 2.10 3.43 27.42
N GLN A 5 1.23 3.32 26.42
CA GLN A 5 1.40 2.31 25.39
C GLN A 5 2.76 2.55 24.70
N PRO A 6 3.53 1.48 24.44
CA PRO A 6 4.81 1.61 23.74
C PRO A 6 4.57 2.30 22.38
N ARG A 7 5.41 3.27 22.04
CA ARG A 7 5.38 3.97 20.76
C ARG A 7 6.38 3.35 19.79
N LEU A 8 6.15 3.54 18.50
CA LEU A 8 7.08 3.15 17.44
C LEU A 8 8.49 3.68 17.73
N SER A 9 9.48 2.80 17.74
CA SER A 9 10.91 3.10 17.93
C SER A 9 11.69 2.52 16.76
N LEU A 10 12.25 3.38 15.89
CA LEU A 10 12.95 2.91 14.68
C LEU A 10 14.19 2.06 14.98
N ASP A 11 14.78 2.23 16.17
CA ASP A 11 15.96 1.48 16.61
C ASP A 11 15.62 0.03 16.95
N ASP A 12 14.38 -0.20 17.39
CA ASP A 12 13.87 -1.53 17.72
C ASP A 12 13.37 -2.29 16.48
N LEU A 13 13.17 -1.60 15.35
CA LEU A 13 12.62 -2.19 14.13
C LEU A 13 13.69 -2.70 13.16
N VAL A 14 13.45 -3.89 12.62
CA VAL A 14 14.28 -4.47 11.54
C VAL A 14 13.81 -4.07 10.15
N ALA A 15 12.51 -3.79 9.97
CA ALA A 15 11.91 -3.38 8.70
C ALA A 15 10.56 -2.67 8.91
N ILE A 16 10.12 -1.91 7.90
CA ILE A 16 8.80 -1.30 7.82
C ILE A 16 8.13 -1.78 6.53
N ASP A 17 7.07 -2.56 6.66
CA ASP A 17 6.25 -3.04 5.55
C ASP A 17 5.27 -1.94 5.13
N VAL A 18 5.43 -1.37 3.94
CA VAL A 18 4.55 -0.27 3.51
C VAL A 18 3.23 -0.74 2.88
N HIS A 19 2.95 -2.05 2.87
CA HIS A 19 1.82 -2.60 2.12
C HIS A 19 1.18 -3.80 2.83
N THR A 20 0.15 -3.54 3.63
CA THR A 20 -0.63 -4.56 4.34
C THR A 20 -2.11 -4.25 4.26
N HIS A 21 -2.92 -5.28 4.01
CA HIS A 21 -4.36 -5.16 3.81
C HIS A 21 -5.15 -5.55 5.06
N ALA A 22 -6.08 -4.69 5.46
CA ALA A 22 -7.20 -5.02 6.33
C ALA A 22 -8.37 -5.52 5.47
N GLU A 23 -8.53 -6.84 5.36
CA GLU A 23 -9.54 -7.46 4.49
C GLU A 23 -10.81 -7.90 5.23
N VAL A 24 -10.76 -8.01 6.56
CA VAL A 24 -11.88 -8.44 7.40
C VAL A 24 -12.05 -7.47 8.56
N SER A 25 -13.28 -7.01 8.76
CA SER A 25 -13.63 -6.14 9.88
C SER A 25 -13.74 -6.91 11.21
N GLU A 26 -13.73 -6.20 12.34
CA GLU A 26 -14.05 -6.74 13.66
C GLU A 26 -15.43 -7.45 13.68
N GLY A 27 -16.35 -7.03 12.81
CA GLY A 27 -17.66 -7.65 12.60
C GLY A 27 -17.64 -8.92 11.72
N GLY A 28 -16.48 -9.34 11.22
CA GLY A 28 -16.31 -10.51 10.36
C GLY A 28 -16.72 -10.31 8.89
N GLN A 29 -17.01 -9.08 8.47
CA GLN A 29 -17.35 -8.78 7.08
C GLN A 29 -16.08 -8.60 6.25
N GLY A 30 -16.01 -9.29 5.10
CA GLY A 30 -14.93 -9.17 4.14
C GLY A 30 -15.08 -7.94 3.23
N SER A 31 -13.96 -7.42 2.72
CA SER A 31 -13.91 -6.25 1.83
C SER A 31 -14.11 -6.56 0.33
N LEU A 32 -14.25 -7.83 -0.03
CA LEU A 32 -14.51 -8.32 -1.39
C LEU A 32 -15.76 -9.20 -1.41
N SER A 33 -16.38 -9.35 -2.58
CA SER A 33 -17.40 -10.37 -2.79
C SER A 33 -16.80 -11.77 -2.59
N ALA A 34 -17.62 -12.74 -2.19
CA ALA A 34 -17.16 -14.11 -1.96
C ALA A 34 -16.47 -14.74 -3.20
N GLU A 35 -16.91 -14.38 -4.41
CA GLU A 35 -16.29 -14.83 -5.67
C GLU A 35 -14.90 -14.22 -5.87
N LEU A 36 -14.76 -12.90 -5.65
CA LEU A 36 -13.49 -12.21 -5.82
C LEU A 36 -12.46 -12.61 -4.76
N ASP A 37 -12.90 -12.79 -3.51
CA ASP A 37 -12.04 -13.28 -2.43
C ASP A 37 -11.55 -14.71 -2.70
N ALA A 38 -12.43 -15.61 -3.15
CA ALA A 38 -12.05 -16.96 -3.53
C ALA A 38 -11.05 -16.98 -4.70
N ALA A 39 -11.25 -16.15 -5.72
CA ALA A 39 -10.32 -16.02 -6.85
C ALA A 39 -8.94 -15.52 -6.40
N ALA A 40 -8.90 -14.50 -5.54
CA ALA A 40 -7.65 -13.99 -4.99
C ALA A 40 -6.93 -15.04 -4.13
N GLY A 41 -7.64 -15.71 -3.22
CA GLY A 41 -7.09 -16.77 -2.38
C GLY A 41 -6.49 -17.92 -3.20
N ALA A 42 -7.17 -18.35 -4.26
CA ALA A 42 -6.68 -19.37 -5.17
C ALA A 42 -5.41 -18.93 -5.94
N TYR A 43 -5.38 -17.69 -6.44
CA TYR A 43 -4.25 -17.14 -7.19
C TYR A 43 -2.98 -17.01 -6.33
N PHE A 44 -3.13 -16.52 -5.10
CA PHE A 44 -1.99 -16.31 -4.20
C PHE A 44 -1.61 -17.56 -3.39
N HIS A 45 -2.39 -18.64 -3.50
CA HIS A 45 -2.29 -19.82 -2.63
C HIS A 45 -2.32 -19.44 -1.14
N ALA A 46 -3.13 -18.43 -0.81
CA ALA A 46 -3.27 -17.92 0.54
C ALA A 46 -4.22 -18.80 1.37
N ASP A 47 -4.02 -18.82 2.68
CA ASP A 47 -4.92 -19.51 3.60
C ASP A 47 -6.29 -18.84 3.59
N HIS A 48 -7.38 -19.60 3.69
CA HIS A 48 -8.74 -19.06 3.49
C HIS A 48 -9.18 -18.09 4.60
N ARG A 49 -8.43 -18.03 5.71
CA ARG A 49 -8.73 -17.14 6.83
C ARG A 49 -7.86 -15.91 6.77
N ARG A 50 -8.48 -14.77 6.48
CA ARG A 50 -7.82 -13.46 6.58
C ARG A 50 -7.60 -13.08 8.06
N PRO A 51 -6.43 -12.54 8.41
CA PRO A 51 -6.15 -12.10 9.77
C PRO A 51 -6.93 -10.84 10.12
N THR A 52 -7.33 -10.74 11.38
CA THR A 52 -7.89 -9.52 11.95
C THR A 52 -6.79 -8.49 12.24
N LEU A 53 -7.17 -7.22 12.42
CA LEU A 53 -6.23 -6.15 12.78
C LEU A 53 -5.39 -6.44 14.05
N PRO A 54 -5.94 -7.01 15.15
CA PRO A 54 -5.13 -7.44 16.29
C PRO A 54 -4.13 -8.55 15.96
N GLU A 55 -4.49 -9.49 15.09
CA GLU A 55 -3.57 -10.57 14.65
C GLU A 55 -2.46 -10.01 13.76
N ILE A 56 -2.76 -9.05 12.88
CA ILE A 56 -1.76 -8.29 12.12
C ILE A 56 -0.79 -7.63 13.08
N ALA A 57 -1.28 -6.87 14.08
CA ALA A 57 -0.42 -6.21 15.06
C ALA A 57 0.51 -7.19 15.80
N ALA A 58 -0.03 -8.31 16.28
CA ALA A 58 0.76 -9.34 16.95
C ALA A 58 1.84 -9.93 16.02
N HIS A 59 1.48 -10.25 14.78
CA HIS A 59 2.38 -10.82 13.78
C HIS A 59 3.60 -9.92 13.50
N TYR A 60 3.38 -8.63 13.31
CA TYR A 60 4.47 -7.67 13.05
C TYR A 60 5.30 -7.39 14.32
N ARG A 61 4.67 -7.35 15.50
CA ARG A 61 5.38 -7.17 16.78
C ARG A 61 6.36 -8.30 17.08
N GLU A 62 5.96 -9.55 16.87
CA GLU A 62 6.84 -10.72 17.03
C GLU A 62 8.10 -10.66 16.14
N ARG A 63 8.00 -9.98 15.01
CA ARG A 63 9.09 -9.82 14.02
C ARG A 63 9.91 -8.55 14.22
N LYS A 64 9.56 -7.71 15.21
CA LYS A 64 10.14 -6.37 15.37
C LYS A 64 10.01 -5.55 14.09
N MET A 65 8.84 -5.57 13.48
CA MET A 65 8.52 -4.83 12.28
C MET A 65 7.31 -3.94 12.54
N ALA A 66 7.21 -2.88 11.75
CA ALA A 66 5.99 -2.09 11.65
C ALA A 66 5.37 -2.27 10.27
N CYS A 67 4.08 -1.96 10.16
CA CYS A 67 3.31 -2.09 8.93
C CYS A 67 2.41 -0.88 8.69
N VAL A 68 2.36 -0.43 7.45
CA VAL A 68 1.30 0.43 6.94
C VAL A 68 0.11 -0.46 6.62
N VAL A 69 -1.03 -0.18 7.26
CA VAL A 69 -2.26 -0.95 7.08
C VAL A 69 -3.34 -0.08 6.46
N PHE A 70 -4.02 -0.62 5.45
CA PHE A 70 -5.17 0.01 4.82
C PHE A 70 -6.22 -1.01 4.36
N THR A 71 -7.43 -0.53 4.17
CA THR A 71 -8.52 -1.20 3.44
C THR A 71 -8.50 -0.78 1.95
N VAL A 72 -9.40 -1.31 1.14
CA VAL A 72 -9.68 -0.81 -0.22
C VAL A 72 -11.17 -0.52 -0.35
N ASP A 73 -11.51 0.75 -0.55
CA ASP A 73 -12.89 1.18 -0.78
C ASP A 73 -13.23 1.17 -2.27
N ALA A 74 -13.82 0.07 -2.71
CA ALA A 74 -14.28 -0.12 -4.09
C ALA A 74 -15.80 -0.34 -4.15
N GLU A 75 -16.53 0.25 -3.22
CA GLU A 75 -17.96 0.07 -3.05
C GLU A 75 -18.75 0.44 -4.31
N ALA A 76 -18.38 1.49 -5.04
CA ALA A 76 -19.10 1.91 -6.24
C ALA A 76 -19.00 0.87 -7.37
N ALA A 77 -17.86 0.18 -7.49
CA ALA A 77 -17.61 -0.81 -8.52
C ALA A 77 -18.07 -2.23 -8.14
N THR A 78 -18.00 -2.57 -6.85
CA THR A 78 -18.24 -3.95 -6.37
C THR A 78 -19.56 -4.12 -5.62
N GLY A 79 -20.20 -3.02 -5.18
CA GLY A 79 -21.37 -3.05 -4.30
C GLY A 79 -21.08 -3.57 -2.88
N THR A 80 -19.81 -3.81 -2.54
CA THR A 80 -19.38 -4.33 -1.24
C THR A 80 -18.71 -3.21 -0.43
N PRO A 81 -19.14 -2.94 0.80
CA PRO A 81 -18.50 -1.93 1.63
C PRO A 81 -17.09 -2.38 2.05
N ALA A 82 -16.18 -1.42 2.16
CA ALA A 82 -14.84 -1.66 2.69
C ALA A 82 -14.87 -1.91 4.20
N VAL A 83 -13.79 -2.48 4.75
CA VAL A 83 -13.50 -2.32 6.20
C VAL A 83 -13.44 -0.82 6.51
N PRO A 84 -14.14 -0.31 7.54
CA PRO A 84 -14.16 1.13 7.84
C PRO A 84 -12.76 1.69 8.11
N ASN A 85 -12.45 2.86 7.54
CA ASN A 85 -11.17 3.54 7.77
C ASN A 85 -10.93 3.84 9.25
N GLU A 86 -11.98 4.18 10.00
CA GLU A 86 -11.93 4.40 11.44
C GLU A 86 -11.54 3.15 12.23
N GLU A 87 -11.85 1.95 11.73
CA GLU A 87 -11.47 0.70 12.38
C GLU A 87 -9.95 0.47 12.26
N VAL A 88 -9.39 0.70 11.08
CA VAL A 88 -7.94 0.67 10.85
C VAL A 88 -7.23 1.70 11.73
N ALA A 89 -7.76 2.93 11.79
CA ALA A 89 -7.19 3.99 12.62
C ALA A 89 -7.27 3.68 14.12
N GLU A 90 -8.38 3.11 14.59
CA GLU A 90 -8.54 2.70 15.98
C GLU A 90 -7.60 1.54 16.33
N ALA A 91 -7.41 0.58 15.43
CA ALA A 91 -6.42 -0.48 15.61
C ALA A 91 -4.99 0.07 15.69
N ALA A 92 -4.65 1.06 14.88
CA ALA A 92 -3.37 1.77 14.95
C ALA A 92 -3.19 2.49 16.30
N ARG A 93 -4.24 3.18 16.77
CA ARG A 93 -4.23 3.85 18.08
C ARG A 93 -4.03 2.86 19.23
N ARG A 94 -4.55 1.64 19.12
CA ARG A 94 -4.34 0.56 20.11
C ARG A 94 -2.98 -0.12 19.99
N ASN A 95 -2.31 -0.02 18.83
CA ASN A 95 -1.02 -0.66 18.52
C ASN A 95 -0.02 0.34 17.90
N PRO A 96 0.27 1.47 18.56
CA PRO A 96 1.06 2.55 17.99
C PRO A 96 2.55 2.21 17.86
N ASP A 97 2.96 1.03 18.33
CA ASP A 97 4.29 0.46 18.19
C ASP A 97 4.51 -0.31 16.88
N VAL A 98 3.44 -0.66 16.15
CA VAL A 98 3.55 -1.54 14.97
C VAL A 98 2.61 -1.20 13.81
N ILE A 99 1.48 -0.53 14.03
CA ILE A 99 0.54 -0.19 12.94
C ILE A 99 0.59 1.30 12.63
N ILE A 100 0.72 1.62 11.34
CA ILE A 100 0.64 2.96 10.77
C ILE A 100 -0.62 3.02 9.91
N PRO A 101 -1.61 3.88 10.24
CA PRO A 101 -2.91 3.82 9.58
C PRO A 101 -2.89 4.58 8.25
N PHE A 102 -3.27 3.88 7.20
CA PHE A 102 -3.66 4.44 5.91
C PHE A 102 -5.15 4.16 5.69
N ALA A 103 -5.79 4.98 4.85
CA ALA A 103 -7.21 4.86 4.51
C ALA A 103 -7.40 4.53 3.03
N SER A 104 -8.63 4.25 2.63
CA SER A 104 -9.04 4.24 1.22
C SER A 104 -10.40 4.90 1.08
N ILE A 105 -10.56 5.71 0.05
CA ILE A 105 -11.82 6.39 -0.28
C ILE A 105 -12.05 6.18 -1.77
N ASP A 106 -13.23 5.65 -2.11
CA ASP A 106 -13.65 5.48 -3.50
C ASP A 106 -13.76 6.85 -4.20
N PRO A 107 -13.02 7.09 -5.31
CA PRO A 107 -13.09 8.34 -6.07
C PRO A 107 -14.50 8.71 -6.56
N HIS A 108 -15.38 7.73 -6.75
CA HIS A 108 -16.77 7.97 -7.14
C HIS A 108 -17.60 8.66 -6.04
N LYS A 109 -17.10 8.72 -4.79
CA LYS A 109 -17.71 9.50 -3.69
C LYS A 109 -17.51 11.02 -3.86
N GLY A 110 -16.66 11.44 -4.81
CA GLY A 110 -16.45 12.84 -5.20
C GLY A 110 -16.12 13.75 -4.02
N ARG A 111 -16.70 14.96 -4.01
CA ARG A 111 -16.45 15.97 -2.95
C ARG A 111 -16.84 15.49 -1.55
N ALA A 112 -17.76 14.53 -1.42
CA ALA A 112 -18.10 13.96 -0.12
C ALA A 112 -16.95 13.11 0.43
N GLY A 113 -16.32 12.31 -0.44
CA GLY A 113 -15.09 11.60 -0.12
C GLY A 113 -13.94 12.56 0.23
N ALA A 114 -13.73 13.60 -0.58
CA ALA A 114 -12.66 14.60 -0.32
C ALA A 114 -12.75 15.24 1.07
N ARG A 115 -13.96 15.51 1.58
CA ARG A 115 -14.13 16.05 2.94
C ARG A 115 -13.70 15.06 4.05
N GLN A 116 -13.70 13.77 3.78
CA GLN A 116 -13.26 12.77 4.75
C GLN A 116 -11.74 12.74 4.91
N VAL A 117 -10.98 13.11 3.87
CA VAL A 117 -9.51 13.12 3.88
C VAL A 117 -8.99 13.90 5.08
N ARG A 118 -9.39 15.18 5.20
CA ARG A 118 -8.96 16.06 6.28
C ARG A 118 -9.32 15.49 7.66
N ARG A 119 -10.54 15.00 7.83
CA ARG A 119 -11.01 14.39 9.08
C ARG A 119 -10.16 13.17 9.46
N LEU A 120 -9.90 12.27 8.51
CA LEU A 120 -9.10 11.07 8.74
C LEU A 120 -7.65 11.41 9.12
N VAL A 121 -7.06 12.42 8.48
CA VAL A 121 -5.70 12.86 8.81
C VAL A 121 -5.67 13.56 10.18
N GLU A 122 -6.50 14.57 10.41
CA GLU A 122 -6.46 15.41 11.61
C GLU A 122 -6.99 14.70 12.87
N GLU A 123 -8.08 13.93 12.77
CA GLU A 123 -8.74 13.32 13.93
C GLU A 123 -8.29 11.87 14.17
N HIS A 124 -7.92 11.14 13.11
CA HIS A 124 -7.63 9.72 13.17
C HIS A 124 -6.15 9.37 12.92
N GLY A 125 -5.31 10.37 12.63
CA GLY A 125 -3.88 10.19 12.43
C GLY A 125 -3.51 9.40 11.17
N VAL A 126 -4.43 9.31 10.21
CA VAL A 126 -4.18 8.66 8.90
C VAL A 126 -3.03 9.37 8.20
N ARG A 127 -2.08 8.60 7.67
CA ARG A 127 -0.85 9.12 7.05
C ARG A 127 -0.83 9.01 5.52
N GLY A 128 -1.79 8.30 4.95
CA GLY A 128 -1.91 8.16 3.50
C GLY A 128 -3.17 7.42 3.06
N PHE A 129 -3.35 7.35 1.74
CA PHE A 129 -4.55 6.85 1.09
C PHE A 129 -4.21 5.87 -0.03
N LYS A 130 -4.77 4.66 0.04
CA LYS A 130 -4.64 3.62 -0.98
C LYS A 130 -5.75 3.73 -2.02
N PHE A 131 -5.34 3.68 -3.28
CA PHE A 131 -6.16 3.51 -4.46
C PHE A 131 -5.85 2.17 -5.12
N HIS A 132 -6.89 1.49 -5.59
CA HIS A 132 -6.81 0.26 -6.36
C HIS A 132 -7.58 0.43 -7.68
N PRO A 133 -7.05 1.21 -8.64
CA PRO A 133 -7.85 1.78 -9.74
C PRO A 133 -8.56 0.77 -10.63
N ASN A 134 -7.98 -0.41 -10.82
CA ASN A 134 -8.62 -1.47 -11.61
C ASN A 134 -9.82 -2.13 -10.93
N VAL A 135 -9.88 -2.15 -9.58
CA VAL A 135 -11.00 -2.67 -8.79
C VAL A 135 -12.00 -1.55 -8.50
N GLN A 136 -11.53 -0.32 -8.28
CA GLN A 136 -12.35 0.89 -8.16
C GLN A 136 -12.87 1.41 -9.51
N ALA A 137 -12.45 0.80 -10.63
CA ALA A 137 -12.90 1.07 -12.00
C ALA A 137 -12.72 2.51 -12.52
N PHE A 138 -11.62 3.18 -12.17
CA PHE A 138 -11.33 4.55 -12.60
C PHE A 138 -9.90 4.70 -13.16
N PHE A 139 -9.68 5.71 -14.00
CA PHE A 139 -8.33 6.08 -14.43
C PHE A 139 -7.72 7.04 -13.38
N PRO A 140 -6.47 6.82 -12.90
CA PRO A 140 -5.81 7.72 -11.96
C PRO A 140 -5.79 9.19 -12.40
N ASN A 141 -5.64 9.47 -13.69
CA ASN A 141 -5.64 10.83 -14.25
C ASN A 141 -7.03 11.38 -14.58
N ASP A 142 -8.11 10.70 -14.18
CA ASP A 142 -9.47 11.19 -14.39
C ASP A 142 -9.77 12.35 -13.42
N ARG A 143 -10.32 13.44 -13.93
CA ARG A 143 -10.71 14.63 -13.16
C ARG A 143 -11.75 14.31 -12.08
N LEU A 144 -12.44 13.17 -12.15
CA LEU A 144 -13.31 12.70 -11.07
C LEU A 144 -12.57 12.53 -9.74
N ALA A 145 -11.29 12.12 -9.77
CA ALA A 145 -10.49 11.82 -8.59
C ALA A 145 -9.71 13.03 -8.04
N TYR A 146 -9.57 14.09 -8.84
CA TYR A 146 -8.76 15.27 -8.49
C TYR A 146 -9.16 15.95 -7.18
N PRO A 147 -10.46 16.07 -6.82
CA PRO A 147 -10.82 16.62 -5.51
C PRO A 147 -10.26 15.83 -4.32
N LEU A 148 -10.03 14.52 -4.47
CA LEU A 148 -9.35 13.73 -3.44
C LEU A 148 -7.85 14.06 -3.41
N TYR A 149 -7.20 14.14 -4.57
CA TYR A 149 -5.77 14.43 -4.65
C TYR A 149 -5.43 15.83 -4.13
N GLU A 150 -6.25 16.84 -4.45
CA GLU A 150 -6.15 18.18 -3.88
C GLU A 150 -6.18 18.11 -2.35
N ALA A 151 -7.17 17.41 -1.77
CA ALA A 151 -7.30 17.29 -0.33
C ALA A 151 -6.15 16.47 0.32
N ILE A 152 -5.62 15.46 -0.37
CA ILE A 152 -4.50 14.62 0.11
C ILE A 152 -3.20 15.42 0.11
N GLU A 153 -2.93 16.17 -0.97
CA GLU A 153 -1.77 17.06 -1.08
C GLU A 153 -1.82 18.17 -0.02
N GLU A 154 -2.98 18.83 0.15
CA GLU A 154 -3.19 19.86 1.17
C GLU A 154 -2.98 19.33 2.59
N ALA A 155 -3.37 18.08 2.85
CA ALA A 155 -3.18 17.42 4.14
C ALA A 155 -1.73 16.91 4.36
N GLY A 156 -0.86 16.99 3.34
CA GLY A 156 0.50 16.45 3.39
C GLY A 156 0.55 14.92 3.51
N ALA A 157 -0.50 14.23 3.04
CA ALA A 157 -0.62 12.78 3.12
C ALA A 157 -0.06 12.08 1.86
N ILE A 158 0.23 10.79 1.99
CA ILE A 158 0.82 9.97 0.91
C ILE A 158 -0.30 9.31 0.09
N ALA A 159 -0.17 9.28 -1.24
CA ALA A 159 -1.05 8.49 -2.10
C ALA A 159 -0.36 7.19 -2.55
N VAL A 160 -1.04 6.05 -2.39
CA VAL A 160 -0.54 4.74 -2.83
C VAL A 160 -1.44 4.24 -3.95
N PHE A 161 -0.90 4.03 -5.14
CA PHE A 161 -1.67 3.56 -6.30
C PHE A 161 -1.30 2.13 -6.65
N HIS A 162 -2.27 1.23 -6.71
CA HIS A 162 -2.06 -0.08 -7.32
C HIS A 162 -1.64 0.06 -8.79
N THR A 163 -0.43 -0.39 -9.12
CA THR A 163 0.07 -0.43 -10.49
C THR A 163 0.40 -1.87 -10.93
N GLY A 164 0.27 -2.13 -12.23
CA GLY A 164 0.41 -3.47 -12.79
C GLY A 164 -0.83 -4.35 -12.67
N GLN A 165 -0.61 -5.65 -12.84
CA GLN A 165 -1.62 -6.69 -12.77
C GLN A 165 -2.16 -6.86 -11.34
N THR A 166 -3.34 -7.47 -11.21
CA THR A 166 -3.94 -7.85 -9.92
C THR A 166 -4.36 -9.31 -9.93
N GLY A 167 -4.16 -10.01 -8.82
CA GLY A 167 -4.70 -11.35 -8.61
C GLY A 167 -6.22 -11.36 -8.37
N ILE A 168 -6.83 -10.22 -8.06
CA ILE A 168 -8.27 -10.12 -7.86
C ILE A 168 -8.98 -10.37 -9.19
N GLY A 169 -9.90 -11.34 -9.20
CA GLY A 169 -10.60 -11.80 -10.41
C GLY A 169 -9.75 -12.70 -11.33
N ALA A 170 -8.48 -12.98 -11.00
CA ALA A 170 -7.66 -13.88 -11.81
C ALA A 170 -8.26 -15.29 -11.83
N GLY A 171 -8.34 -15.88 -13.03
CA GLY A 171 -8.97 -17.19 -13.25
C GLY A 171 -10.51 -17.17 -13.36
N ALA A 172 -11.18 -16.07 -13.00
CA ALA A 172 -12.60 -15.90 -13.25
C ALA A 172 -12.88 -15.58 -14.73
N PRO A 173 -14.07 -15.93 -15.28
CA PRO A 173 -14.46 -15.57 -16.64
C PRO A 173 -14.32 -14.06 -16.90
N GLY A 174 -13.53 -13.69 -17.91
CA GLY A 174 -13.27 -12.29 -18.25
C GLY A 174 -12.59 -11.47 -17.14
N GLY A 175 -11.94 -12.13 -16.17
CA GLY A 175 -11.30 -11.46 -15.03
C GLY A 175 -12.30 -10.82 -14.06
N GLY A 176 -13.54 -11.28 -14.02
CA GLY A 176 -14.61 -10.64 -13.23
C GLY A 176 -14.99 -9.24 -13.74
N GLY A 177 -14.61 -8.89 -14.97
CA GLY A 177 -14.82 -7.56 -15.54
C GLY A 177 -13.78 -6.51 -15.12
N ILE A 178 -12.80 -6.88 -14.30
CA ILE A 178 -11.68 -6.01 -13.89
C ILE A 178 -10.80 -5.72 -15.09
N ARG A 179 -10.47 -4.44 -15.28
CA ARG A 179 -9.67 -3.99 -16.43
C ARG A 179 -8.29 -3.54 -15.97
N LEU A 180 -7.26 -4.25 -16.41
CA LEU A 180 -5.87 -3.96 -16.03
C LEU A 180 -5.38 -2.58 -16.50
N LYS A 181 -5.97 -2.02 -17.56
CA LYS A 181 -5.59 -0.71 -18.12
C LYS A 181 -5.63 0.44 -17.10
N TYR A 182 -6.43 0.32 -16.03
CA TYR A 182 -6.52 1.34 -14.98
C TYR A 182 -5.28 1.40 -14.10
N SER A 183 -4.42 0.37 -14.14
CA SER A 183 -3.21 0.24 -13.34
C SER A 183 -1.92 0.46 -14.14
N ASP A 184 -2.02 1.05 -15.33
CA ASP A 184 -0.87 1.51 -16.08
C ASP A 184 -0.21 2.68 -15.32
N PRO A 185 1.07 2.56 -14.90
CA PRO A 185 1.76 3.61 -14.14
C PRO A 185 1.91 4.93 -14.91
N MET A 186 1.80 4.94 -16.24
CA MET A 186 1.79 6.20 -17.02
C MET A 186 0.57 7.06 -16.70
N LEU A 187 -0.53 6.49 -16.22
CA LEU A 187 -1.68 7.26 -15.75
C LEU A 187 -1.40 7.98 -14.43
N VAL A 188 -0.48 7.44 -13.62
CA VAL A 188 -0.03 8.06 -12.38
C VAL A 188 1.05 9.12 -12.65
N ASP A 189 1.75 9.06 -13.78
CA ASP A 189 2.69 10.11 -14.21
C ASP A 189 2.01 11.48 -14.32
N ASP A 190 0.81 11.51 -14.91
CA ASP A 190 -0.03 12.72 -15.03
C ASP A 190 -0.39 13.26 -13.64
N VAL A 191 -0.78 12.38 -12.71
CA VAL A 191 -1.11 12.76 -11.33
C VAL A 191 0.12 13.35 -10.63
N ALA A 192 1.29 12.71 -10.78
CA ALA A 192 2.54 13.21 -10.21
C ALA A 192 3.00 14.54 -10.85
N ALA A 193 2.60 14.83 -12.09
CA ALA A 193 2.84 16.11 -12.75
C ALA A 193 1.92 17.21 -12.21
N ASP A 194 0.64 16.89 -12.03
CA ASP A 194 -0.41 17.83 -11.62
C ASP A 194 -0.34 18.14 -10.10
N PHE A 195 0.14 17.19 -9.28
CA PHE A 195 0.26 17.29 -7.81
C PHE A 195 1.70 17.07 -7.36
N PRO A 196 2.64 17.98 -7.70
CA PRO A 196 4.06 17.78 -7.46
C PRO A 196 4.45 17.81 -5.97
N GLY A 197 3.56 18.25 -5.09
CA GLY A 197 3.72 18.29 -3.64
C GLY A 197 3.31 16.99 -2.94
N MET A 198 2.50 16.14 -3.59
CA MET A 198 1.99 14.90 -3.03
C MET A 198 3.00 13.74 -3.18
N PRO A 199 3.45 13.10 -2.08
CA PRO A 199 4.20 11.86 -2.17
C PRO A 199 3.34 10.73 -2.74
N ILE A 200 3.87 10.03 -3.74
CA ILE A 200 3.15 8.96 -4.43
C ILE A 200 3.96 7.67 -4.34
N VAL A 201 3.29 6.55 -4.02
CA VAL A 201 3.86 5.21 -4.09
C VAL A 201 3.17 4.44 -5.21
N LEU A 202 3.95 4.01 -6.21
CA LEU A 202 3.53 3.00 -7.18
C LEU A 202 3.61 1.65 -6.49
N ALA A 203 2.46 1.09 -6.19
CA ALA A 203 2.36 -0.11 -5.41
C ALA A 203 2.57 -1.33 -6.30
N HIS A 204 3.38 -2.27 -5.81
CA HIS A 204 3.91 -3.40 -6.56
C HIS A 204 4.94 -2.99 -7.63
N PRO A 205 5.72 -3.97 -8.16
CA PRO A 205 6.62 -3.78 -9.30
C PRO A 205 5.96 -3.41 -10.64
N SER A 206 4.68 -3.05 -10.69
CA SER A 206 3.96 -2.63 -11.89
C SER A 206 3.91 -3.63 -13.05
N PHE A 207 4.11 -4.94 -12.85
CA PHE A 207 4.07 -5.93 -13.94
C PHE A 207 2.81 -5.82 -14.81
N PRO A 208 2.90 -5.69 -16.15
CA PRO A 208 4.09 -5.80 -17.01
C PRO A 208 4.79 -4.47 -17.35
N TRP A 209 4.35 -3.36 -16.77
CA TRP A 209 4.83 -1.99 -17.01
C TRP A 209 5.96 -1.56 -16.06
N GLN A 210 6.93 -2.46 -15.83
CA GLN A 210 8.08 -2.15 -14.98
C GLN A 210 8.87 -0.95 -15.49
N ASP A 211 9.11 -0.89 -16.80
CA ASP A 211 9.98 0.12 -17.40
C ASP A 211 9.36 1.51 -17.30
N GLU A 212 8.04 1.61 -17.48
CA GLU A 212 7.26 2.81 -17.27
C GLU A 212 7.32 3.24 -15.80
N ALA A 213 7.11 2.34 -14.84
CA ALA A 213 7.20 2.66 -13.42
C ALA A 213 8.62 3.16 -13.04
N LEU A 214 9.66 2.52 -13.58
CA LEU A 214 11.06 2.95 -13.39
C LEU A 214 11.31 4.34 -14.01
N ALA A 215 10.74 4.62 -15.19
CA ALA A 215 10.86 5.92 -15.85
C ALA A 215 10.19 7.02 -15.00
N VAL A 216 8.96 6.81 -14.54
CA VAL A 216 8.22 7.75 -13.69
C VAL A 216 8.97 8.00 -12.39
N ALA A 217 9.38 6.94 -11.68
CA ALA A 217 10.10 7.07 -10.41
C ALA A 217 11.49 7.70 -10.57
N THR A 218 12.15 7.54 -11.72
CA THR A 218 13.43 8.24 -11.97
C THR A 218 13.22 9.73 -12.24
N HIS A 219 12.13 10.08 -12.94
CA HIS A 219 11.85 11.45 -13.37
C HIS A 219 11.20 12.31 -12.27
N LYS A 220 10.28 11.76 -11.48
CA LYS A 220 9.48 12.51 -10.50
C LYS A 220 10.06 12.38 -9.09
N PRO A 221 10.55 13.44 -8.44
CA PRO A 221 11.24 13.34 -7.14
C PRO A 221 10.42 12.66 -6.04
N GLN A 222 9.11 12.87 -6.02
CA GLN A 222 8.20 12.38 -4.97
C GLN A 222 7.52 11.03 -5.28
N VAL A 223 7.90 10.34 -6.36
CA VAL A 223 7.32 9.04 -6.74
C VAL A 223 8.21 7.87 -6.32
N TYR A 224 7.70 7.01 -5.45
CA TYR A 224 8.35 5.82 -4.92
C TYR A 224 7.77 4.55 -5.57
N ILE A 225 8.48 3.44 -5.44
CA ILE A 225 7.98 2.10 -5.84
C ILE A 225 8.03 1.21 -4.61
N ASP A 226 6.91 0.58 -4.24
CA ASP A 226 6.95 -0.54 -3.30
C ASP A 226 7.04 -1.88 -4.05
N LEU A 227 7.68 -2.86 -3.42
CA LEU A 227 7.97 -4.16 -4.04
C LEU A 227 6.98 -5.26 -3.61
N SER A 228 5.79 -4.88 -3.16
CA SER A 228 4.80 -5.82 -2.63
C SER A 228 4.10 -6.63 -3.72
N GLY A 229 3.34 -7.65 -3.33
CA GLY A 229 2.44 -8.40 -4.20
C GLY A 229 3.13 -9.37 -5.16
N TRP A 230 4.47 -9.39 -5.16
CA TRP A 230 5.30 -10.27 -5.96
C TRP A 230 6.43 -10.84 -5.11
N SER A 231 6.69 -12.14 -5.28
CA SER A 231 7.86 -12.78 -4.69
C SER A 231 9.14 -12.20 -5.35
N PRO A 232 10.12 -11.71 -4.55
CA PRO A 232 11.34 -11.12 -5.06
C PRO A 232 12.14 -11.96 -6.06
N LYS A 233 12.02 -13.30 -5.99
CA LYS A 233 12.68 -14.20 -6.95
C LYS A 233 12.22 -14.03 -8.40
N TYR A 234 11.06 -13.40 -8.62
CA TYR A 234 10.52 -13.11 -9.94
C TYR A 234 10.78 -11.68 -10.41
N PHE A 235 11.49 -10.86 -9.62
CA PHE A 235 11.82 -9.51 -10.05
C PHE A 235 12.72 -9.52 -11.28
N PRO A 236 12.39 -8.73 -12.32
CA PRO A 236 13.23 -8.66 -13.49
C PRO A 236 14.59 -8.03 -13.14
N PRO A 237 15.69 -8.43 -13.82
CA PRO A 237 17.02 -7.91 -13.52
C PRO A 237 17.13 -6.38 -13.56
N GLN A 238 16.33 -5.71 -14.40
CA GLN A 238 16.30 -4.27 -14.53
C GLN A 238 15.75 -3.57 -13.27
N LEU A 239 14.68 -4.10 -12.68
CA LEU A 239 14.13 -3.59 -11.42
C LEU A 239 15.18 -3.69 -10.31
N VAL A 240 15.84 -4.85 -10.20
CA VAL A 240 16.91 -5.08 -9.21
C VAL A 240 18.06 -4.10 -9.43
N LYS A 241 18.49 -3.89 -10.69
CA LYS A 241 19.56 -2.94 -11.03
C LYS A 241 19.21 -1.50 -10.62
N TYR A 242 18.00 -1.04 -10.91
CA TYR A 242 17.57 0.33 -10.57
C TYR A 242 17.42 0.52 -9.06
N ALA A 243 16.79 -0.44 -8.37
CA ALA A 243 16.70 -0.45 -6.91
C ALA A 243 18.09 -0.44 -6.24
N ASN A 244 19.08 -1.08 -6.86
CA ASN A 244 20.45 -1.16 -6.35
C ASN A 244 21.36 0.01 -6.82
N SER A 245 20.80 1.03 -7.48
CA SER A 245 21.53 2.19 -8.00
C SER A 245 20.70 3.49 -7.98
N LEU A 246 20.08 3.85 -9.10
CA LEU A 246 19.40 5.15 -9.31
C LEU A 246 18.23 5.38 -8.36
N LEU A 247 17.53 4.31 -7.96
CA LEU A 247 16.33 4.38 -7.14
C LEU A 247 16.54 3.81 -5.72
N GLN A 248 17.79 3.64 -5.28
CA GLN A 248 18.09 3.07 -3.95
C GLN A 248 17.42 3.80 -2.78
N ASP A 249 17.09 5.07 -2.95
CA ASP A 249 16.44 5.93 -1.97
C ASP A 249 14.91 6.05 -2.19
N LYS A 250 14.36 5.35 -3.19
CA LYS A 250 12.97 5.47 -3.65
C LYS A 250 12.22 4.14 -3.78
N VAL A 251 12.89 3.04 -3.45
CA VAL A 251 12.30 1.70 -3.44
C VAL A 251 12.00 1.29 -1.99
N LEU A 252 10.80 0.75 -1.77
CA LEU A 252 10.25 0.43 -0.47
C LEU A 252 9.97 -1.07 -0.35
N PHE A 253 10.23 -1.64 0.82
CA PHE A 253 9.74 -2.96 1.17
C PHE A 253 8.23 -2.91 1.43
N GLY A 254 7.49 -3.78 0.77
CA GLY A 254 6.13 -4.15 1.13
C GLY A 254 5.93 -5.64 0.88
N SER A 255 5.14 -6.33 1.70
CA SER A 255 4.87 -7.76 1.48
C SER A 255 3.60 -8.00 0.68
N ASP A 256 2.57 -7.18 0.88
CA ASP A 256 1.17 -7.44 0.47
C ASP A 256 0.48 -8.48 1.38
N TYR A 257 0.85 -8.50 2.66
CA TYR A 257 0.19 -9.33 3.68
C TYR A 257 -1.30 -8.98 3.76
N PRO A 258 -2.23 -9.96 3.79
CA PRO A 258 -2.00 -11.38 4.06
C PRO A 258 -1.70 -12.28 2.85
N LEU A 259 -1.62 -11.73 1.62
CA LEU A 259 -1.43 -12.52 0.40
C LEU A 259 -0.03 -13.14 0.32
N ILE A 260 1.00 -12.39 0.69
CA ILE A 260 2.37 -12.90 0.84
C ILE A 260 2.86 -12.55 2.24
N SER A 261 3.37 -13.54 2.98
CA SER A 261 3.91 -13.27 4.32
C SER A 261 5.22 -12.48 4.27
N PRO A 262 5.46 -11.59 5.24
CA PRO A 262 6.74 -10.89 5.37
C PRO A 262 7.93 -11.86 5.42
N ASP A 263 7.81 -12.97 6.16
CA ASP A 263 8.88 -13.98 6.26
C ASP A 263 9.27 -14.56 4.90
N ARG A 264 8.27 -14.91 4.08
CA ARG A 264 8.47 -15.45 2.74
C ARG A 264 9.10 -14.40 1.82
N TRP A 265 8.56 -13.19 1.84
CA TRP A 265 9.05 -12.10 1.02
C TRP A 265 10.52 -11.79 1.36
N LEU A 266 10.85 -11.66 2.65
CA LEU A 266 12.21 -11.37 3.13
C LEU A 266 13.19 -12.50 2.79
N ALA A 267 12.77 -13.77 2.89
CA ALA A 267 13.60 -14.91 2.51
C ALA A 267 13.98 -14.89 1.02
N ASP A 268 13.03 -14.59 0.13
CA ASP A 268 13.28 -14.45 -1.30
C ASP A 268 14.14 -13.20 -1.59
N PHE A 269 13.89 -12.07 -0.91
CA PHE A 269 14.66 -10.83 -1.07
C PHE A 269 16.12 -10.98 -0.61
N ALA A 270 16.40 -11.83 0.39
CA ALA A 270 17.74 -12.13 0.85
C ALA A 270 18.62 -12.74 -0.27
N GLN A 271 18.02 -13.44 -1.24
CA GLN A 271 18.73 -14.05 -2.36
C GLN A 271 19.05 -13.08 -3.50
N LEU A 272 18.48 -11.87 -3.49
CA LEU A 272 18.74 -10.89 -4.54
C LEU A 272 20.12 -10.23 -4.39
N PRO A 273 20.80 -9.90 -5.51
CA PRO A 273 22.10 -9.23 -5.51
C PRO A 273 21.97 -7.73 -5.22
N ILE A 274 21.43 -7.40 -4.04
CA ILE A 274 21.35 -6.04 -3.50
C ILE A 274 22.57 -5.79 -2.61
N LYS A 275 23.20 -4.63 -2.78
CA LYS A 275 24.37 -4.22 -1.98
C LYS A 275 24.00 -4.06 -0.51
N ASP A 276 24.96 -4.32 0.37
CA ASP A 276 24.74 -4.28 1.82
C ASP A 276 24.31 -2.90 2.31
N GLU A 277 24.82 -1.81 1.71
CA GLU A 277 24.42 -0.44 2.04
C GLU A 277 23.03 -0.05 1.51
N VAL A 278 22.52 -0.73 0.49
CA VAL A 278 21.19 -0.47 -0.09
C VAL A 278 20.09 -1.25 0.63
N ARG A 279 20.41 -2.44 1.14
CA ARG A 279 19.43 -3.32 1.78
C ARG A 279 18.68 -2.65 2.95
N PRO A 280 19.33 -1.96 3.91
CA PRO A 280 18.64 -1.23 4.98
C PRO A 280 17.75 -0.09 4.47
N LYS A 281 18.10 0.52 3.33
CA LYS A 281 17.29 1.58 2.71
C LYS A 281 15.93 1.06 2.29
N ILE A 282 15.94 -0.02 1.51
CA ILE A 282 14.72 -0.66 1.00
C ILE A 282 13.88 -1.19 2.17
N LEU A 283 14.50 -1.89 3.13
CA LEU A 283 13.78 -2.53 4.22
C LEU A 283 13.20 -1.56 5.26
N LYS A 284 13.84 -0.40 5.49
CA LYS A 284 13.47 0.49 6.60
C LYS A 284 13.64 1.98 6.30
N GLN A 285 14.84 2.42 5.90
CA GLN A 285 15.19 3.84 5.98
C GLN A 285 14.39 4.70 5.00
N ASN A 286 14.09 4.18 3.80
CA ASN A 286 13.29 4.92 2.83
C ASN A 286 11.85 5.12 3.32
N ALA A 287 11.25 4.08 3.91
CA ALA A 287 9.91 4.16 4.49
C ALA A 287 9.90 5.11 5.70
N ALA A 288 10.90 5.03 6.58
CA ALA A 288 11.03 5.92 7.73
C ALA A 288 11.09 7.40 7.33
N ARG A 289 11.87 7.73 6.29
CA ARG A 289 11.95 9.09 5.74
C ARG A 289 10.65 9.54 5.10
N LEU A 290 10.03 8.69 4.27
CA LEU A 290 8.76 9.00 3.59
C LEU A 290 7.64 9.25 4.62
N LEU A 291 7.60 8.47 5.68
CA LEU A 291 6.61 8.57 6.76
C LEU A 291 6.99 9.61 7.83
N GLY A 292 8.13 10.30 7.69
CA GLY A 292 8.62 11.30 8.64
C GLY A 292 8.84 10.76 10.06
N LEU A 293 9.23 9.49 10.18
CA LEU A 293 9.43 8.81 11.47
C LEU A 293 10.82 9.06 12.04
N ASP A 294 11.78 9.42 11.19
CA ASP A 294 13.16 9.77 11.54
C ASP A 294 13.29 11.17 12.17
N GLN A 295 12.27 12.02 11.98
CA GLN A 295 12.18 13.37 12.56
C GLN A 295 11.51 13.39 13.94
N GLN A 296 11.00 12.24 14.41
CA GLN A 296 10.28 12.11 15.68
C GLN A 296 11.14 11.53 16.83
N GLN A 297 12.44 11.35 16.59
CA GLN A 297 13.43 10.92 17.60
C GLN A 297 14.03 12.12 18.35
#